data_AF-A0A6I5WF65-F1
#
_entry.id   AF-A0A6I5WF65-F1
#
_cell.length_a   1.000
_cell.length_b   1.000
_cell.length_c   1.000
_cell.angle_alpha   90.00
_cell.angle_beta   90.00
_cell.angle_gamma   90.00
#
_symmetry.space_group_name_H-M   'P 1'
#
loop_
_entity.id
_entity.type
_entity.pdbx_description
1 polymer ?
#
loop_
_entity_poly.entity_id
_entity_poly.type
_entity_poly.pdbx_seq_one_letter_code
_entity_poly.pdbx_strand_id
1 'polypeptide(L)'
;MTPSTGVIRRLVGVYHADGGLRGELAYLVGKLRGTTECALCDITHRGFGPKREWRDVVPTLGVPVQLVHLNERNADIHAASEGRTPCVLAVTDGGPVLLLGPAELAELDGSVSRFVERARAAAEEAGLRWPGSRDERPASTA
;
A
#
# COMPACT_ATOMS: atom_id res chain seq x y z
N MET A 1 5.81 -20.59 1.97
CA MET A 1 5.74 -19.27 2.62
C MET A 1 4.89 -19.44 3.87
N THR A 2 5.48 -19.28 5.05
CA THR A 2 4.74 -19.40 6.32
C THR A 2 3.79 -18.20 6.42
N PRO A 3 2.48 -18.39 6.69
CA PRO A 3 1.58 -17.27 6.91
C PRO A 3 2.09 -16.48 8.12
N SER A 4 2.31 -15.19 7.92
CA SER A 4 2.75 -14.31 8.99
C SER A 4 1.52 -14.00 9.83
N THR A 5 1.40 -14.59 11.01
CA THR A 5 0.31 -14.24 11.93
C THR A 5 0.68 -12.93 12.63
N GLY A 6 -0.01 -11.84 12.31
CA GLY A 6 0.32 -10.52 12.87
C GLY A 6 -0.84 -9.52 12.80
N VAL A 7 -0.83 -8.55 13.71
CA VAL A 7 -1.76 -7.40 13.65
C VAL A 7 -1.11 -6.28 12.85
N ILE A 8 -1.85 -5.72 11.89
CA ILE A 8 -1.40 -4.58 11.09
C ILE A 8 -1.42 -3.34 11.98
N ARG A 9 -0.26 -2.67 12.09
CA ARG A 9 -0.10 -1.41 12.85
C ARG A 9 -0.22 -0.19 11.95
N ARG A 10 0.26 -0.28 10.71
CA ARG A 10 0.16 0.75 9.67
C ARG A 10 0.36 0.13 8.30
N LEU A 11 -0.07 0.83 7.26
CA LEU A 11 0.30 0.54 5.88
C LEU A 11 1.36 1.54 5.40
N VAL A 12 2.27 1.06 4.56
CA VAL A 12 3.26 1.89 3.87
C VAL A 12 3.14 1.67 2.37
N GLY A 13 2.66 2.68 1.66
CA GLY A 13 2.74 2.72 0.21
C GLY A 13 4.09 3.26 -0.24
N VAL A 14 4.81 2.52 -1.08
CA VAL A 14 6.07 2.94 -1.67
C VAL A 14 5.84 3.24 -3.14
N TYR A 15 6.03 4.50 -3.52
CA TYR A 15 6.02 4.91 -4.92
C TYR A 15 7.28 4.43 -5.65
N HIS A 16 7.16 4.20 -6.96
CA HIS A 16 8.31 3.93 -7.83
C HIS A 16 8.85 5.25 -8.42
N ALA A 17 9.20 6.19 -7.54
CA ALA A 17 9.80 7.47 -7.90
C ALA A 17 10.58 8.03 -6.69
N ASP A 18 11.55 8.90 -6.93
CA ASP A 18 12.24 9.66 -5.88
C ASP A 18 11.45 10.92 -5.49
N GLY A 19 11.48 11.27 -4.20
CA GLY A 19 10.89 12.48 -3.63
C GLY A 19 11.87 13.66 -3.67
N GLY A 20 11.35 14.88 -3.83
CA GLY A 20 12.14 16.12 -3.81
C GLY A 20 11.32 17.37 -4.16
N LEU A 21 11.90 18.57 -3.94
CA LEU A 21 11.29 19.92 -4.08
C LEU A 21 10.67 20.29 -5.45
N ARG A 22 10.65 19.36 -6.41
CA ARG A 22 9.80 19.42 -7.62
C ARG A 22 8.48 18.65 -7.42
N GLY A 23 8.09 18.48 -6.15
CA GLY A 23 7.27 17.40 -5.60
C GLY A 23 5.76 17.52 -5.73
N GLU A 24 5.27 18.44 -6.58
CA GLU A 24 3.88 18.43 -7.06
C GLU A 24 3.78 18.07 -8.56
N LEU A 25 4.92 17.86 -9.26
CA LEU A 25 4.96 17.82 -10.73
C LEU A 25 5.54 16.54 -11.36
N ALA A 26 5.65 15.42 -10.63
CA ALA A 26 6.12 14.17 -11.22
C ALA A 26 5.06 13.49 -12.13
N TYR A 27 3.78 13.84 -12.02
CA TYR A 27 2.73 13.29 -12.89
C TYR A 27 2.92 13.72 -14.37
N LEU A 28 3.58 14.85 -14.63
CA LEU A 28 3.74 15.40 -15.98
C LEU A 28 4.85 14.76 -16.83
N VAL A 29 5.67 13.86 -16.29
CA VAL A 29 6.82 13.30 -17.03
C VAL A 29 6.57 11.91 -17.63
N GLY A 30 5.62 11.12 -17.10
CA GLY A 30 5.36 9.77 -17.61
C GLY A 30 4.58 9.70 -18.92
N LYS A 31 3.55 10.57 -19.09
CA LYS A 31 2.59 10.44 -20.21
C LYS A 31 3.13 10.84 -21.58
N LEU A 32 4.39 11.32 -21.66
CA LEU A 32 5.04 11.72 -22.91
C LEU A 32 6.34 10.95 -23.21
N ARG A 33 6.86 10.11 -22.30
CA ARG A 33 8.20 9.51 -22.48
C ARG A 33 8.36 8.10 -21.91
N GLY A 34 7.38 7.22 -22.06
CA GLY A 34 7.58 5.76 -22.02
C GLY A 34 8.42 5.22 -20.85
N THR A 35 8.31 5.82 -19.67
CA THR A 35 9.02 5.39 -18.45
C THR A 35 7.99 5.01 -17.40
N THR A 36 8.30 3.92 -16.69
CA THR A 36 7.51 3.13 -15.73
C THR A 36 6.30 3.84 -15.12
N GLU A 37 5.10 3.39 -15.47
CA GLU A 37 3.85 3.85 -14.86
C GLU A 37 3.80 3.41 -13.38
N CYS A 38 3.82 4.38 -12.47
CA CYS A 38 3.65 4.12 -11.04
C CYS A 38 2.15 3.94 -10.73
N ALA A 39 1.65 2.70 -10.75
CA ALA A 39 0.24 2.41 -10.50
C ALA A 39 -0.29 2.95 -9.14
N LEU A 40 0.55 2.95 -8.09
CA LEU A 40 0.17 3.55 -6.80
C LEU A 40 -0.01 5.08 -6.90
N CYS A 41 0.76 5.74 -7.76
CA CYS A 41 0.60 7.16 -8.02
C CYS A 41 -0.77 7.42 -8.67
N ASP A 42 -1.19 6.60 -9.63
CA ASP A 42 -2.50 6.70 -10.26
C ASP A 42 -3.66 6.42 -9.30
N ILE A 43 -3.47 5.56 -8.30
CA ILE A 43 -4.47 5.31 -7.24
C ILE A 43 -4.61 6.53 -6.33
N THR A 44 -3.48 7.14 -5.93
CA THR A 44 -3.45 8.16 -4.88
C THR A 44 -3.68 9.59 -5.38
N HIS A 45 -3.28 9.92 -6.61
CA HIS A 45 -3.25 11.28 -7.14
C HIS A 45 -4.17 11.53 -8.34
N ARG A 46 -4.55 12.80 -8.53
CA ARG A 46 -5.17 13.32 -9.74
C ARG A 46 -4.67 14.75 -9.98
N GLY A 47 -3.97 14.98 -11.08
CA GLY A 47 -3.39 16.29 -11.38
C GLY A 47 -2.27 16.63 -10.40
N PHE A 48 -2.37 17.79 -9.74
CA PHE A 48 -1.34 18.30 -8.82
C PHE A 48 -1.54 17.89 -7.36
N GLY A 49 -2.48 16.98 -7.04
CA GLY A 49 -2.73 16.61 -5.65
C GLY A 49 -3.41 15.26 -5.47
N PRO A 50 -3.61 14.84 -4.20
CA PRO A 50 -4.26 13.59 -3.88
C PRO A 50 -5.72 13.59 -4.32
N LYS A 51 -6.22 12.44 -4.79
CA LYS A 51 -7.65 12.26 -5.09
C LYS A 51 -8.48 12.59 -3.86
N ARG A 52 -9.63 13.23 -4.08
CA ARG A 52 -10.61 13.43 -2.99
C ARG A 52 -11.06 12.10 -2.40
N GLU A 53 -11.38 11.13 -3.25
CA GLU A 53 -11.74 9.76 -2.83
C GLU A 53 -10.65 9.13 -1.95
N TRP A 54 -9.37 9.28 -2.33
CA TRP A 54 -8.25 8.81 -1.50
C TRP A 54 -8.24 9.46 -0.11
N ARG A 55 -8.39 10.79 -0.03
CA ARG A 55 -8.44 11.51 1.24
C ARG A 55 -9.62 11.09 2.12
N ASP A 56 -10.76 10.80 1.51
CA ASP A 56 -11.98 10.41 2.23
C ASP A 56 -11.89 8.96 2.73
N VAL A 57 -11.27 8.07 1.95
CA VAL A 57 -11.22 6.62 2.23
C VAL A 57 -10.08 6.24 3.18
N VAL A 58 -8.89 6.85 3.07
CA VAL A 58 -7.73 6.46 3.88
C VAL A 58 -8.00 6.45 5.39
N PRO A 59 -8.67 7.45 5.99
CA PRO A 59 -8.99 7.43 7.42
C PRO A 59 -9.88 6.26 7.84
N THR A 60 -10.65 5.68 6.91
CA THR A 60 -11.60 4.58 7.20
C THR A 60 -10.92 3.20 7.25
N LEU A 61 -9.65 3.09 6.88
CA LEU A 61 -8.91 1.82 6.89
C LEU A 61 -8.64 1.29 8.31
N GLY A 62 -8.81 2.12 9.34
CA GLY A 62 -8.62 1.70 10.74
C GLY A 62 -7.15 1.58 11.18
N VAL A 63 -6.21 1.87 10.28
CA VAL A 63 -4.77 1.99 10.55
C VAL A 63 -4.20 3.20 9.83
N PRO A 64 -3.13 3.83 10.35
CA PRO A 64 -2.41 4.87 9.62
C PRO A 64 -1.89 4.35 8.27
N VAL A 65 -1.98 5.19 7.24
CA VAL A 65 -1.35 4.96 5.93
C VAL A 65 -0.28 6.02 5.72
N GLN A 66 0.94 5.58 5.47
CA GLN A 66 2.06 6.44 5.10
C GLN A 66 2.46 6.18 3.65
N LEU A 67 2.74 7.24 2.91
CA LEU A 67 3.22 7.16 1.53
C LEU A 67 4.65 7.69 1.49
N VAL A 68 5.55 6.98 0.83
CA VAL A 68 6.97 7.34 0.72
C VAL A 68 7.48 7.10 -0.69
N HIS A 69 8.48 7.87 -1.08
CA HIS A 69 9.28 7.67 -2.29
C HIS A 69 10.44 6.71 -2.06
N LEU A 70 11.12 6.31 -3.14
CA LEU A 70 12.22 5.34 -3.09
C LEU A 70 13.36 5.78 -2.17
N ASN A 71 13.72 7.07 -2.18
CA ASN A 71 14.74 7.69 -1.34
C ASN A 71 14.28 8.06 0.09
N GLU A 72 12.99 7.90 0.41
CA GLU A 72 12.41 8.22 1.73
C GLU A 72 12.20 6.95 2.58
N ARG A 73 12.53 5.78 2.04
CA ARG A 73 12.43 4.49 2.75
C ARG A 73 13.50 4.40 3.84
N ASN A 74 13.09 3.99 5.04
CA ASN A 74 14.04 3.53 6.05
C ASN A 74 14.55 2.10 5.71
N ALA A 75 15.52 1.60 6.48
CA ALA A 75 16.17 0.31 6.22
C ALA A 75 15.18 -0.87 6.10
N ASP A 76 14.22 -0.98 7.02
CA ASP A 76 13.25 -2.09 7.04
C ASP A 76 12.30 -2.05 5.84
N ILE A 77 11.78 -0.85 5.52
CA ILE A 77 10.90 -0.65 4.36
C ILE A 77 11.68 -0.88 3.06
N HIS A 78 12.93 -0.44 2.99
CA HIS A 78 13.80 -0.70 1.85
C HIS A 78 13.99 -2.20 1.63
N ALA A 79 14.41 -2.93 2.67
CA ALA A 79 14.61 -4.38 2.59
C ALA A 79 13.32 -5.13 2.19
N ALA A 80 12.17 -4.69 2.69
CA ALA A 80 10.88 -5.30 2.38
C ALA A 80 10.32 -4.91 1.00
N SER A 81 10.74 -3.79 0.39
CA SER A 81 10.22 -3.31 -0.89
C SER A 81 11.17 -3.49 -2.08
N GLU A 82 12.41 -3.91 -1.85
CA GLU A 82 13.45 -3.90 -2.88
C GLU A 82 13.09 -4.77 -4.09
N GLY A 83 13.27 -4.21 -5.30
CA GLY A 83 12.90 -4.86 -6.56
C GLY A 83 11.40 -5.07 -6.78
N ARG A 84 10.54 -4.57 -5.89
CA ARG A 84 9.09 -4.83 -5.89
C ARG A 84 8.24 -3.57 -5.82
N THR A 85 8.76 -2.42 -6.25
CA THR A 85 8.04 -1.14 -6.26
C THR A 85 7.35 -0.87 -7.61
N PRO A 86 6.19 -0.18 -7.63
CA PRO A 86 5.46 0.33 -6.47
C PRO A 86 4.83 -0.81 -5.66
N CYS A 87 4.67 -0.62 -4.35
CA CYS A 87 4.06 -1.62 -3.47
C CYS A 87 3.33 -1.02 -2.27
N VAL A 88 2.56 -1.86 -1.61
CA VAL A 88 2.03 -1.61 -0.26
C VAL A 88 2.62 -2.64 0.69
N LEU A 89 3.15 -2.19 1.82
CA LEU A 89 3.60 -3.03 2.92
C LEU A 89 2.63 -2.91 4.09
N ALA A 90 2.29 -4.03 4.71
CA ALA A 90 1.68 -4.06 6.02
C ALA A 90 2.77 -4.13 7.09
N VAL A 91 2.84 -3.13 7.98
CA VAL A 91 3.79 -3.14 9.09
C VAL A 91 3.13 -3.80 10.29
N THR A 92 3.74 -4.87 10.76
CA THR A 92 3.26 -5.68 11.89
C THR A 92 4.26 -5.67 13.03
N ASP A 93 3.92 -6.30 14.15
CA ASP A 93 4.85 -6.51 15.27
C ASP A 93 6.04 -7.41 14.87
N GLY A 94 5.90 -8.23 13.82
CA GLY A 94 6.96 -9.06 13.25
C GLY A 94 7.74 -8.40 12.11
N GLY A 95 7.48 -7.12 11.83
CA GLY A 95 8.10 -6.37 10.74
C GLY A 95 7.20 -6.16 9.51
N PRO A 96 7.73 -5.53 8.44
CA PRO A 96 6.97 -5.24 7.23
C PRO A 96 6.75 -6.50 6.38
N VAL A 97 5.51 -6.69 5.92
CA VAL A 97 5.09 -7.75 5.01
C VAL A 97 4.63 -7.12 3.72
N LEU A 98 5.08 -7.63 2.57
CA LEU A 98 4.57 -7.20 1.26
C LEU A 98 3.10 -7.59 1.14
N LEU A 99 2.23 -6.59 1.05
CA LEU A 99 0.79 -6.78 0.96
C LEU A 99 0.31 -6.73 -0.49
N LEU A 100 0.75 -5.73 -1.25
CA LEU A 100 0.43 -5.59 -2.67
C LEU A 100 1.69 -5.25 -3.46
N GLY A 101 1.98 -6.01 -4.52
CA GLY A 101 3.08 -5.77 -5.44
C GLY A 101 2.69 -4.95 -6.68
N PRO A 102 3.64 -4.73 -7.61
CA PRO A 102 3.43 -3.91 -8.81
C PRO A 102 2.30 -4.43 -9.71
N ALA A 103 2.25 -5.76 -9.92
CA ALA A 103 1.25 -6.38 -10.78
C ALA A 103 -0.17 -6.20 -10.22
N GLU A 104 -0.36 -6.49 -8.93
CA GLU A 104 -1.65 -6.31 -8.25
C GLU A 104 -2.11 -4.86 -8.28
N LEU A 105 -1.19 -3.90 -8.08
CA LEU A 105 -1.51 -2.48 -8.13
C LEU A 105 -1.88 -2.00 -9.54
N ALA A 106 -1.22 -2.53 -10.57
CA ALA A 106 -1.53 -2.20 -11.96
C ALA A 106 -2.95 -2.64 -12.35
N GLU A 107 -3.41 -3.79 -11.87
CA GLU A 107 -4.77 -4.31 -12.14
C GLU A 107 -5.90 -3.45 -11.54
N LEU A 108 -5.58 -2.58 -10.58
CA LEU A 108 -6.56 -1.69 -9.95
C LEU A 108 -6.94 -0.49 -10.82
N ASP A 109 -6.17 -0.21 -11.88
CA ASP A 109 -6.43 0.86 -12.86
C ASP A 109 -6.71 2.22 -12.18
N GLY A 110 -5.91 2.56 -11.17
CA GLY A 110 -6.05 3.81 -10.41
C GLY A 110 -7.29 3.89 -9.51
N SER A 111 -8.08 2.83 -9.34
CA SER A 111 -9.29 2.86 -8.50
C SER A 111 -8.97 2.80 -7.00
N VAL A 112 -9.44 3.79 -6.23
CA VAL A 112 -9.27 3.85 -4.77
C VAL A 112 -10.15 2.80 -4.08
N SER A 113 -11.40 2.65 -4.53
CA SER A 113 -12.32 1.65 -3.97
C SER A 113 -11.77 0.23 -4.13
N ARG A 114 -11.30 -0.14 -5.34
CA ARG A 114 -10.69 -1.47 -5.59
C ARG A 114 -9.40 -1.67 -4.80
N PHE A 115 -8.62 -0.61 -4.58
CA PHE A 115 -7.44 -0.65 -3.71
C PHE A 115 -7.79 -1.09 -2.29
N VAL A 116 -8.86 -0.55 -1.70
CA VAL A 116 -9.28 -0.94 -0.34
C VAL A 116 -9.70 -2.39 -0.28
N GLU A 117 -10.54 -2.82 -1.22
CA GLU A 117 -11.01 -4.21 -1.30
C GLU A 117 -9.83 -5.17 -1.41
N ARG A 118 -8.91 -4.90 -2.34
CA ARG A 118 -7.75 -5.75 -2.56
C ARG A 118 -6.80 -5.74 -1.37
N ALA A 119 -6.55 -4.60 -0.73
CA ALA A 119 -5.71 -4.53 0.48
C ALA A 119 -6.30 -5.33 1.65
N ARG A 120 -7.63 -5.34 1.81
CA ARG A 120 -8.30 -6.17 2.83
C ARG A 120 -8.17 -7.66 2.52
N ALA A 121 -8.47 -8.07 1.29
CA ALA A 121 -8.33 -9.45 0.85
C ALA A 121 -6.87 -9.96 0.98
N ALA A 122 -5.89 -9.15 0.59
CA ALA A 122 -4.48 -9.48 0.70
C ALA A 122 -4.05 -9.70 2.17
N ALA A 123 -4.61 -8.91 3.09
CA ALA A 123 -4.32 -9.07 4.51
C ALA A 123 -4.86 -10.42 5.03
N GLU A 124 -6.08 -10.78 4.65
CA GLU A 124 -6.69 -12.07 4.99
C GLU A 124 -5.90 -13.25 4.42
N GLU A 125 -5.53 -13.18 3.14
CA GLU A 125 -4.69 -14.19 2.45
C GLU A 125 -3.32 -14.35 3.13
N ALA A 126 -2.75 -13.25 3.63
CA ALA A 126 -1.48 -13.25 4.34
C ALA A 126 -1.59 -13.72 5.81
N GLY A 127 -2.80 -13.95 6.33
CA GLY A 127 -3.04 -14.27 7.74
C GLY A 127 -2.87 -13.07 8.68
N LEU A 128 -2.92 -11.85 8.15
CA LEU A 128 -2.80 -10.60 8.87
C LEU A 128 -4.16 -10.09 9.33
N ARG A 129 -4.21 -9.48 10.51
CA ARG A 129 -5.43 -8.94 11.11
C ARG A 129 -5.40 -7.43 11.17
N TRP A 130 -6.52 -6.80 10.82
CA TRP A 130 -6.74 -5.39 11.10
C TRP A 130 -7.03 -5.19 12.60
N PRO A 131 -6.62 -4.08 13.22
CA PRO A 131 -6.95 -3.83 14.60
C PRO A 131 -8.48 -3.73 14.77
N GLY A 132 -9.02 -4.39 15.79
CA GLY A 132 -10.46 -4.36 16.09
C GLY A 132 -11.32 -5.37 15.33
N SER A 133 -10.78 -6.16 14.39
CA SER A 133 -11.49 -7.35 13.88
C SER A 133 -11.54 -8.39 15.01
N ARG A 134 -12.69 -8.54 15.68
CA ARG A 134 -12.88 -9.61 16.67
C ARG A 134 -12.82 -10.95 15.94
N ASP A 135 -11.98 -11.85 16.45
CA ASP A 135 -11.99 -13.27 16.12
C ASP A 135 -13.21 -13.88 16.83
N GLU A 136 -14.33 -14.01 16.14
CA GLU A 136 -15.35 -14.98 16.53
C GLU A 136 -14.92 -16.33 15.94
N ARG A 137 -13.88 -16.96 16.51
CA ARG A 137 -13.78 -18.42 16.42
C ARG A 137 -14.92 -18.99 17.26
N PRO A 138 -15.86 -19.77 16.68
CA PRO A 138 -16.68 -20.61 17.52
C PRO A 138 -15.75 -21.54 18.30
N ALA A 139 -15.90 -21.56 19.62
CA ALA A 139 -15.24 -22.55 20.46
C ALA A 139 -15.57 -23.94 19.88
N SER A 140 -14.52 -24.68 19.53
CA SER A 140 -14.64 -26.09 19.15
C SER A 140 -15.25 -26.83 20.34
N THR A 141 -16.55 -27.12 20.27
CA THR A 141 -17.20 -28.02 21.23
C THR A 141 -16.68 -29.42 20.97
N ALA A 142 -15.92 -29.94 21.93
CA ALA A 142 -15.54 -31.34 22.05
C ALA A 142 -16.75 -32.20 22.46
#